data_AF-A0A1G5BJ49-F1
#
_entry.id   AF-A0A1G5BJ49-F1
#
_cell.length_a   1.000
_cell.length_b   1.000
_cell.length_c   1.000
_cell.angle_alpha   90.00
_cell.angle_beta   90.00
_cell.angle_gamma   90.00
#
_symmetry.space_group_name_H-M   'P 1'
#
loop_
_entity.id
_entity.type
_entity.pdbx_description
1 polymer ?
#
loop_
_entity_poly.entity_id
_entity_poly.type
_entity_poly.pdbx_seq_one_letter_code
_entity_poly.pdbx_strand_id
1 'polypeptide(L)'
;MKNKILIGIIAVVSLLLIASIVLSKLGIIDGGEASAKEKDVEIINSVEDLEDGHLYIWKNCEGKKITAEDNEFILCPKGNSNLKNKDKDSSEANYTVWIDTKDDKLIPTVTRADKIIYVSKKEVPDTYDFLRMYENGYSIGVTSLKPDAAGHYYLTYMQTNAKDFKQYVNTDSDAGDLAGLSVQKLYLEKVGKASLTEDNVTESGIVTGLKKNEQYVCEFYTGTYFQDYMLTANQHTFTEFEDFECHGYDFLHSNCISVDIPEWLCSGYYYLNGEALFRFVDDEDVEAYNGMPYDENIDWNVPLLQYDEYGKVIYDPSKPEFNEEGEEVDAEDTEELEEEVPEVASPSTAEWKYTIDSTDPFCAVIKLTPLENAGPATLMFTDSEGNVEMIEEKDNEITLNLEEAVAGECQFALENISGRTFSVLYSTGDTYYGPEEVLMEKEPEGN
;
A
#
# COMPACT_ATOMS: atom_id res chain seq x y z
N MET A 1 35.22 -49.99 -26.58
CA MET A 1 34.44 -49.03 -27.39
C MET A 1 33.66 -48.01 -26.55
N LYS A 2 33.05 -48.37 -25.41
CA LYS A 2 32.30 -47.44 -24.53
C LYS A 2 33.10 -46.25 -23.99
N ASN A 3 34.36 -46.43 -23.55
CA ASN A 3 35.13 -45.34 -22.94
C ASN A 3 35.62 -44.27 -23.95
N LYS A 4 35.76 -44.62 -25.24
CA LYS A 4 36.15 -43.65 -26.28
C LYS A 4 34.98 -42.75 -26.70
N ILE A 5 33.76 -43.27 -26.63
CA ILE A 5 32.52 -42.51 -26.91
C ILE A 5 32.22 -41.55 -25.75
N LEU A 6 32.40 -41.99 -24.50
CA LEU A 6 32.18 -41.14 -23.32
C LEU A 6 33.18 -39.97 -23.23
N ILE A 7 34.47 -40.21 -23.53
CA ILE A 7 35.48 -39.15 -23.60
C ILE A 7 35.21 -38.19 -24.77
N GLY A 8 34.71 -38.70 -25.90
CA GLY A 8 34.28 -37.87 -27.03
C GLY A 8 33.11 -36.96 -26.70
N ILE A 9 32.11 -37.44 -25.94
CA ILE A 9 30.94 -36.64 -25.54
C ILE A 9 31.33 -35.58 -24.50
N ILE A 10 32.16 -35.92 -23.51
CA ILE A 10 32.64 -34.95 -22.51
C ILE A 10 33.47 -33.86 -23.18
N ALA A 11 34.35 -34.20 -24.13
CA ALA A 11 35.14 -33.22 -24.86
C ALA A 11 34.28 -32.26 -25.70
N VAL A 12 33.18 -32.74 -26.31
CA VAL A 12 32.26 -31.90 -27.11
C VAL A 12 31.41 -31.00 -26.22
N VAL A 13 30.92 -31.48 -25.07
CA VAL A 13 30.17 -30.67 -24.11
C VAL A 13 31.06 -29.60 -23.46
N SER A 14 32.30 -29.94 -23.11
CA SER A 14 33.26 -28.96 -22.60
C SER A 14 33.68 -27.94 -23.66
N LEU A 15 33.79 -28.31 -24.94
CA LEU A 15 34.05 -27.35 -26.01
C LEU A 15 32.88 -26.40 -26.26
N LEU A 16 31.63 -26.86 -26.12
CA LEU A 16 30.43 -26.02 -26.25
C LEU A 16 30.28 -25.03 -25.09
N LEU A 17 30.61 -25.44 -23.86
CA LEU A 17 30.67 -24.57 -22.67
C LEU A 17 31.80 -23.54 -22.75
N ILE A 18 32.95 -23.90 -23.32
CA ILE A 18 34.05 -22.93 -23.51
C ILE A 18 33.72 -21.98 -24.67
N ALA A 19 33.03 -22.44 -25.72
CA ALA A 19 32.59 -21.58 -26.81
C ALA A 19 31.58 -20.52 -26.33
N SER A 20 30.63 -20.86 -25.45
CA SER A 20 29.68 -19.87 -24.90
C SER A 20 30.37 -18.83 -23.99
N ILE A 21 31.38 -19.22 -23.21
CA ILE A 21 32.17 -18.32 -22.35
C ILE A 21 33.11 -17.41 -23.16
N VAL A 22 33.61 -17.89 -24.32
CA VAL A 22 34.45 -17.07 -25.21
C VAL A 22 33.60 -16.13 -26.07
N LEU A 23 32.38 -16.53 -26.46
CA LEU A 23 31.43 -15.67 -27.20
C LEU A 23 30.87 -14.53 -26.33
N SER A 24 30.66 -14.75 -25.03
CA SER A 24 30.23 -13.70 -24.09
C SER A 24 31.34 -12.68 -23.76
N LYS A 25 32.62 -13.05 -23.88
CA LYS A 25 33.77 -12.14 -23.67
C LYS A 25 34.18 -11.32 -24.91
N LEU A 26 33.68 -11.68 -26.10
CA LEU A 26 33.98 -11.00 -27.36
C LEU A 26 32.89 -10.03 -27.81
N GLY A 27 31.78 -9.88 -27.07
CA GLY A 27 30.69 -8.96 -27.42
C GLY A 27 29.96 -9.32 -28.72
N ILE A 28 30.00 -10.59 -29.15
CA ILE A 28 29.37 -11.07 -30.40
C ILE A 28 27.95 -11.61 -30.17
N ILE A 29 27.55 -11.79 -28.91
CA ILE A 29 26.14 -11.97 -28.53
C ILE A 29 25.78 -10.74 -27.70
N ASP A 30 25.58 -9.64 -28.41
CA ASP A 30 24.66 -8.61 -27.95
C ASP A 30 23.31 -9.33 -27.84
N GLY A 31 22.79 -9.47 -26.61
CA GLY A 31 21.48 -10.06 -26.38
C GLY A 31 20.49 -9.18 -27.11
N GLY A 32 20.15 -9.57 -28.35
CA GLY A 32 19.33 -8.75 -29.21
C GLY A 32 18.04 -8.42 -28.48
N GLU A 33 17.70 -7.13 -28.42
CA GLU A 33 16.39 -6.65 -28.01
C GLU A 33 15.35 -7.46 -28.79
N ALA A 34 14.70 -8.41 -28.12
CA ALA A 34 13.48 -9.01 -28.63
C ALA A 34 12.41 -7.93 -28.51
N SER A 35 12.40 -6.98 -29.44
CA SER A 35 11.33 -5.99 -29.54
C SER A 35 10.07 -6.72 -29.99
N ALA A 36 9.28 -7.19 -29.02
CA ALA A 36 7.87 -7.41 -29.25
C ALA A 36 7.29 -6.07 -29.71
N LYS A 37 6.55 -6.08 -30.82
CA LYS A 37 5.86 -4.87 -31.28
C LYS A 37 4.85 -4.48 -30.21
N GLU A 38 4.96 -3.26 -29.71
CA GLU A 38 3.99 -2.68 -28.80
C GLU A 38 2.61 -2.62 -29.48
N LYS A 39 1.56 -2.82 -28.70
CA LYS A 39 0.18 -2.63 -29.14
C LYS A 39 -0.14 -1.14 -29.18
N ASP A 40 -0.92 -0.77 -30.18
CA ASP A 40 -1.45 0.59 -30.29
C ASP A 40 -2.71 0.74 -29.43
N VAL A 41 -2.90 1.94 -28.88
CA VAL A 41 -4.09 2.31 -28.14
C VAL A 41 -5.28 2.40 -29.09
N GLU A 42 -6.37 1.71 -28.77
CA GLU A 42 -7.63 1.85 -29.48
C GLU A 42 -8.41 3.05 -28.95
N ILE A 43 -8.77 3.98 -29.85
CA ILE A 43 -9.60 5.14 -29.54
C ILE A 43 -11.01 4.88 -30.06
N ILE A 44 -11.97 4.81 -29.13
CA ILE A 44 -13.39 4.69 -29.43
C ILE A 44 -14.00 6.10 -29.42
N ASN A 45 -14.77 6.45 -30.45
CA ASN A 45 -15.27 7.82 -30.59
C ASN A 45 -16.75 8.00 -30.20
N SER A 46 -17.45 6.90 -29.93
CA SER A 46 -18.88 6.88 -29.64
C SER A 46 -19.15 6.14 -28.34
N VAL A 47 -19.97 6.76 -27.48
CA VAL A 47 -20.41 6.14 -26.21
C VAL A 47 -21.24 4.87 -26.43
N GLU A 48 -21.90 4.74 -27.58
CA GLU A 48 -22.70 3.57 -27.94
C GLU A 48 -21.85 2.34 -28.29
N ASP A 49 -20.58 2.56 -28.63
CA ASP A 49 -19.63 1.50 -28.97
C ASP A 49 -18.88 0.96 -27.73
N LEU A 50 -19.12 1.53 -26.56
CA LEU A 50 -18.53 1.07 -25.31
C LEU A 50 -19.17 -0.24 -24.83
N GLU A 51 -18.33 -1.14 -24.32
CA GLU A 51 -18.73 -2.48 -23.93
C GLU A 51 -19.22 -2.54 -22.49
N ASP A 52 -20.22 -3.40 -22.25
CA ASP A 52 -20.77 -3.68 -20.92
C ASP A 52 -19.70 -4.27 -19.99
N GLY A 53 -19.66 -3.80 -18.73
CA GLY A 53 -18.74 -4.28 -17.69
C GLY A 53 -17.32 -3.73 -17.75
N HIS A 54 -17.09 -2.63 -18.48
CA HIS A 54 -15.76 -2.05 -18.67
C HIS A 54 -15.68 -0.60 -18.17
N LEU A 55 -14.43 -0.17 -17.94
CA LEU A 55 -14.04 1.16 -17.52
C LEU A 55 -13.20 1.81 -18.64
N TYR A 56 -13.53 3.06 -18.96
CA TYR A 56 -12.87 3.83 -20.01
C TYR A 56 -12.46 5.20 -19.48
N ILE A 57 -11.44 5.80 -20.10
CA ILE A 57 -11.11 7.22 -19.89
C ILE A 57 -11.72 8.03 -21.00
N TRP A 58 -12.59 8.99 -20.67
CA TRP A 58 -13.10 10.00 -21.58
C TRP A 58 -12.17 11.21 -21.59
N LYS A 59 -11.44 11.38 -22.69
CA LYS A 59 -10.37 12.37 -22.78
C LYS A 59 -10.87 13.79 -23.03
N ASN A 60 -10.29 14.75 -22.31
CA ASN A 60 -10.51 16.20 -22.49
C ASN A 60 -12.01 16.53 -22.65
N CYS A 61 -12.79 16.14 -21.64
CA CYS A 61 -14.24 16.05 -21.71
C CYS A 61 -14.97 17.32 -21.27
N GLU A 62 -14.25 18.31 -20.75
CA GLU A 62 -14.83 19.54 -20.22
C GLU A 62 -15.71 20.24 -21.28
N GLY A 63 -16.95 20.55 -20.89
CA GLY A 63 -17.93 21.19 -21.78
C GLY A 63 -18.44 20.33 -22.93
N LYS A 64 -17.93 19.10 -23.12
CA LYS A 64 -18.40 18.17 -24.14
C LYS A 64 -19.64 17.42 -23.67
N LYS A 65 -20.47 17.02 -24.64
CA LYS A 65 -21.57 16.07 -24.40
C LYS A 65 -21.04 14.68 -24.67
N ILE A 66 -21.42 13.71 -23.83
CA ILE A 66 -20.96 12.32 -23.99
C ILE A 66 -21.41 11.68 -25.32
N THR A 67 -22.47 12.20 -25.94
CA THR A 67 -22.97 11.76 -27.25
C THR A 67 -22.34 12.47 -28.44
N ALA A 68 -21.35 13.34 -28.23
CA ALA A 68 -20.64 14.00 -29.32
C ALA A 68 -19.73 13.03 -30.09
N GLU A 69 -19.56 13.27 -31.39
CA GLU A 69 -18.78 12.39 -32.29
C GLU A 69 -17.25 12.59 -32.18
N ASP A 70 -16.81 13.66 -31.50
CA ASP A 70 -15.40 14.04 -31.28
C ASP A 70 -14.92 13.69 -29.86
N ASN A 71 -15.63 12.78 -29.20
CA ASN A 71 -15.17 12.19 -27.96
C ASN A 71 -14.09 11.15 -28.23
N GLU A 72 -13.20 10.96 -27.27
CA GLU A 72 -12.18 9.93 -27.31
C GLU A 72 -12.30 9.13 -26.01
N PHE A 73 -12.62 7.85 -26.15
CA PHE A 73 -12.70 6.89 -25.06
C PHE A 73 -11.58 5.87 -25.21
N ILE A 74 -10.81 5.66 -24.15
CA ILE A 74 -9.70 4.71 -24.11
C ILE A 74 -10.02 3.65 -23.06
N LEU A 75 -9.98 2.37 -23.44
CA LEU A 75 -10.22 1.26 -22.52
C LEU A 75 -9.06 1.14 -21.51
N CYS A 76 -9.38 1.03 -20.22
CA CYS A 76 -8.38 0.74 -19.20
C CYS A 76 -8.01 -0.76 -19.21
N PRO A 77 -6.71 -1.12 -19.26
CA PRO A 77 -6.30 -2.51 -19.18
C PRO A 77 -6.49 -3.06 -17.76
N LYS A 78 -6.89 -4.32 -17.65
CA LYS A 78 -6.93 -5.03 -16.36
C LYS A 78 -5.53 -5.44 -15.87
N GLY A 79 -4.67 -5.84 -16.80
CA GLY A 79 -3.41 -6.51 -16.47
C GLY A 79 -3.59 -7.94 -15.95
N ASN A 80 -2.47 -8.55 -15.58
CA ASN A 80 -2.42 -9.90 -15.04
C ASN A 80 -2.17 -9.84 -13.53
N SER A 81 -3.20 -10.09 -12.73
CA SER A 81 -3.08 -10.11 -11.26
C SER A 81 -2.80 -11.52 -10.74
N ASN A 82 -1.90 -11.63 -9.76
CA ASN A 82 -1.57 -12.90 -9.09
C ASN A 82 -2.71 -13.43 -8.19
N LEU A 83 -3.54 -12.50 -7.70
CA LEU A 83 -4.67 -12.74 -6.80
C LEU A 83 -5.92 -12.04 -7.34
N LYS A 84 -7.08 -12.36 -6.76
CA LYS A 84 -8.27 -11.53 -6.94
C LYS A 84 -8.22 -10.39 -5.94
N ASN A 85 -8.69 -9.21 -6.31
CA ASN A 85 -8.67 -8.02 -5.44
C ASN A 85 -9.26 -8.32 -4.05
N LYS A 86 -10.47 -8.89 -4.01
CA LYS A 86 -11.14 -9.30 -2.76
C LYS A 86 -10.43 -10.37 -1.90
N ASP A 87 -9.42 -11.04 -2.44
CA ASP A 87 -8.69 -12.11 -1.75
C ASP A 87 -7.30 -11.62 -1.27
N LYS A 88 -6.93 -10.35 -1.53
CA LYS A 88 -5.60 -9.78 -1.25
C LYS A 88 -5.19 -9.87 0.23
N ASP A 89 -6.08 -9.50 1.15
CA ASP A 89 -5.81 -9.49 2.60
C ASP A 89 -5.71 -10.89 3.22
N SER A 90 -6.15 -11.92 2.49
CA SER A 90 -6.14 -13.32 2.96
C SER A 90 -4.93 -14.12 2.49
N SER A 91 -4.06 -13.51 1.68
CA SER A 91 -2.93 -14.14 1.03
C SER A 91 -1.61 -13.82 1.74
N GLU A 92 -0.67 -14.77 1.73
CA GLU A 92 0.73 -14.49 2.14
C GLU A 92 1.54 -13.83 1.01
N ALA A 93 1.09 -13.93 -0.24
CA ALA A 93 1.67 -13.22 -1.37
C ALA A 93 1.13 -11.80 -1.45
N ASN A 94 2.00 -10.83 -1.74
CA ASN A 94 1.63 -9.44 -1.98
C ASN A 94 0.73 -9.32 -3.22
N TYR A 95 -0.29 -8.46 -3.18
CA TYR A 95 -1.12 -8.22 -4.35
C TYR A 95 -0.29 -7.57 -5.46
N THR A 96 -0.14 -8.27 -6.59
CA THR A 96 0.73 -7.87 -7.69
C THR A 96 -0.03 -7.91 -9.01
N VAL A 97 0.11 -6.85 -9.81
CA VAL A 97 -0.41 -6.74 -11.17
C VAL A 97 0.77 -6.59 -12.13
N TRP A 98 0.76 -7.38 -13.20
CA TRP A 98 1.76 -7.32 -14.27
C TRP A 98 1.14 -6.85 -15.58
N ILE A 99 1.84 -5.96 -16.26
CA ILE A 99 1.59 -5.57 -17.65
C ILE A 99 2.81 -5.98 -18.47
N ASP A 100 2.60 -6.74 -19.55
CA ASP A 100 3.70 -7.04 -20.47
C ASP A 100 4.15 -5.75 -21.13
N THR A 101 5.46 -5.54 -21.29
CA THR A 101 6.02 -4.33 -21.93
C THR A 101 5.40 -3.95 -23.28
N LYS A 102 4.91 -4.94 -24.05
CA LYS A 102 4.22 -4.69 -25.32
C LYS A 102 2.85 -4.03 -25.14
N ASP A 103 2.28 -4.13 -23.94
CA ASP A 103 0.98 -3.63 -23.54
C ASP A 103 1.08 -2.37 -22.64
N ASP A 104 2.29 -1.93 -22.26
CA ASP A 104 2.52 -0.71 -21.45
C ASP A 104 1.75 0.52 -21.96
N LYS A 105 1.76 0.71 -23.29
CA LYS A 105 1.08 1.84 -23.93
C LYS A 105 -0.43 1.83 -23.76
N LEU A 106 -1.01 0.67 -23.43
CA LEU A 106 -2.44 0.54 -23.21
C LEU A 106 -2.87 1.15 -21.87
N ILE A 107 -1.95 1.38 -20.91
CA ILE A 107 -2.26 2.07 -19.66
C ILE A 107 -2.51 3.55 -19.99
N PRO A 108 -3.76 4.05 -19.89
CA PRO A 108 -4.07 5.42 -20.26
C PRO A 108 -3.51 6.40 -19.23
N THR A 109 -3.11 7.58 -19.71
CA THR A 109 -2.87 8.74 -18.84
C THR A 109 -4.18 9.46 -18.58
N VAL A 110 -4.43 9.79 -17.33
CA VAL A 110 -5.59 10.52 -16.83
C VAL A 110 -5.08 11.81 -16.18
N THR A 111 -5.76 12.90 -16.46
CA THR A 111 -5.54 14.23 -15.89
C THR A 111 -6.87 14.77 -15.38
N ARG A 112 -6.87 15.92 -14.70
CA ARG A 112 -8.11 16.58 -14.23
C ARG A 112 -9.08 16.97 -15.36
N ALA A 113 -8.60 17.05 -16.60
CA ALA A 113 -9.42 17.33 -17.79
C ALA A 113 -10.22 16.11 -18.30
N ASP A 114 -9.94 14.92 -17.76
CA ASP A 114 -10.54 13.65 -18.18
C ASP A 114 -11.61 13.16 -17.19
N LYS A 115 -12.42 12.18 -17.61
CA LYS A 115 -13.38 11.49 -16.74
C LYS A 115 -13.23 9.97 -16.85
N ILE A 116 -13.49 9.27 -15.75
CA ILE A 116 -13.59 7.81 -15.75
C ILE A 116 -15.03 7.43 -16.07
N ILE A 117 -15.23 6.60 -17.09
CA ILE A 117 -16.55 6.15 -17.55
C ILE A 117 -16.73 4.68 -17.19
N TYR A 118 -17.79 4.36 -16.46
CA TYR A 118 -18.19 2.98 -16.18
C TYR A 118 -19.45 2.62 -16.98
N VAL A 119 -19.40 1.48 -17.66
CA VAL A 119 -20.50 0.97 -18.48
C VAL A 119 -21.03 -0.32 -17.89
N SER A 120 -22.32 -0.35 -17.54
CA SER A 120 -22.95 -1.55 -17.00
C SER A 120 -24.44 -1.59 -17.27
N LYS A 121 -24.92 -2.76 -17.70
CA LYS A 121 -26.34 -3.09 -17.90
C LYS A 121 -26.98 -3.74 -16.67
N LYS A 122 -26.18 -4.07 -15.65
CA LYS A 122 -26.62 -4.91 -14.51
C LYS A 122 -26.76 -4.11 -13.23
N GLU A 123 -25.71 -3.40 -12.86
CA GLU A 123 -25.61 -2.70 -11.58
C GLU A 123 -24.70 -1.48 -11.69
N VAL A 124 -25.00 -0.49 -10.84
CA VAL A 124 -24.11 0.61 -10.52
C VAL A 124 -23.47 0.26 -9.17
N PRO A 125 -22.13 0.17 -9.06
CA PRO A 125 -21.46 -0.08 -7.79
C PRO A 125 -21.82 0.99 -6.75
N ASP A 126 -21.99 0.56 -5.49
CA ASP A 126 -22.19 1.46 -4.36
C ASP A 126 -20.88 2.15 -3.94
N THR A 127 -19.74 1.52 -4.27
CA THR A 127 -18.40 1.98 -3.94
C THR A 127 -17.44 1.76 -5.12
N TYR A 128 -16.40 2.58 -5.16
CA TYR A 128 -15.30 2.55 -6.11
C TYR A 128 -14.00 2.51 -5.33
N ASP A 129 -13.34 1.35 -5.32
CA ASP A 129 -12.04 1.12 -4.70
C ASP A 129 -10.95 1.66 -5.64
N PHE A 130 -10.36 2.79 -5.27
CA PHE A 130 -9.16 3.35 -5.89
C PHE A 130 -7.92 2.77 -5.20
N LEU A 131 -7.57 1.54 -5.55
CA LEU A 131 -6.31 0.94 -5.11
C LEU A 131 -5.14 1.63 -5.80
N ARG A 132 -4.42 2.48 -5.07
CA ARG A 132 -3.14 3.02 -5.51
C ARG A 132 -2.10 1.91 -5.53
N MET A 133 -1.32 1.88 -6.60
CA MET A 133 -0.35 0.85 -6.87
C MET A 133 1.07 1.40 -6.85
N TYR A 134 1.96 0.74 -6.12
CA TYR A 134 3.38 1.00 -6.11
C TYR A 134 4.01 0.51 -7.42
N GLU A 135 4.65 1.42 -8.15
CA GLU A 135 5.36 1.16 -9.39
C GLU A 135 6.75 0.56 -9.07
N ASN A 136 7.01 -0.68 -9.50
CA ASN A 136 8.25 -1.40 -9.18
C ASN A 136 9.22 -1.49 -10.38
N GLY A 137 8.96 -0.77 -11.47
CA GLY A 137 9.68 -0.88 -12.73
C GLY A 137 9.42 -2.19 -13.47
N TYR A 138 10.40 -2.57 -14.29
CA TYR A 138 10.37 -3.79 -15.09
C TYR A 138 10.96 -4.98 -14.32
N SER A 139 10.23 -6.08 -14.23
CA SER A 139 10.61 -7.28 -13.50
C SER A 139 10.64 -8.53 -14.38
N ILE A 140 11.25 -9.58 -13.84
CA ILE A 140 11.28 -10.94 -14.41
C ILE A 140 9.99 -11.73 -14.15
N GLY A 141 8.92 -11.11 -13.65
CA GLY A 141 7.63 -11.79 -13.41
C GLY A 141 7.60 -12.66 -12.15
N VAL A 142 8.34 -12.29 -11.11
CA VAL A 142 8.38 -12.94 -9.79
C VAL A 142 8.06 -11.90 -8.71
N THR A 143 7.27 -12.28 -7.70
CA THR A 143 6.87 -11.42 -6.58
C THR A 143 6.97 -12.12 -5.22
N SER A 144 6.93 -11.33 -4.14
CA SER A 144 6.89 -11.81 -2.76
C SER A 144 8.10 -12.67 -2.38
N LEU A 145 9.27 -12.34 -2.93
CA LEU A 145 10.56 -12.82 -2.42
C LEU A 145 10.75 -12.32 -0.98
N LYS A 146 11.15 -13.22 -0.09
CA LYS A 146 11.50 -12.86 1.28
C LYS A 146 12.87 -13.38 1.69
N PRO A 147 13.63 -12.62 2.48
CA PRO A 147 14.93 -13.08 2.96
C PRO A 147 14.74 -14.19 4.00
N ASP A 148 15.68 -15.13 4.06
CA ASP A 148 15.87 -15.97 5.23
C ASP A 148 16.81 -15.32 6.25
N ALA A 149 17.03 -16.00 7.38
CA ALA A 149 17.88 -15.50 8.46
C ALA A 149 19.35 -15.30 8.06
N ALA A 150 19.79 -15.82 6.91
CA ALA A 150 21.12 -15.61 6.35
C ALA A 150 21.13 -14.56 5.22
N GLY A 151 19.99 -13.93 4.92
CA GLY A 151 19.85 -12.91 3.88
C GLY A 151 19.61 -13.46 2.47
N HIS A 152 19.36 -14.75 2.31
CA HIS A 152 19.06 -15.33 0.98
C HIS A 152 17.57 -15.22 0.68
N TYR A 153 17.24 -14.75 -0.52
CA TYR A 153 15.84 -14.51 -0.92
C TYR A 153 15.21 -15.76 -1.52
N TYR A 154 13.95 -16.01 -1.14
CA TYR A 154 13.20 -17.14 -1.63
C TYR A 154 11.71 -16.87 -1.77
N LEU A 155 11.08 -17.63 -2.67
CA LEU A 155 9.63 -17.78 -2.76
C LEU A 155 9.20 -18.96 -1.90
N THR A 156 8.08 -18.82 -1.22
CA THR A 156 7.51 -19.88 -0.38
C THR A 156 6.45 -20.65 -1.14
N TYR A 157 6.27 -21.93 -0.81
CA TYR A 157 5.03 -22.67 -1.05
C TYR A 157 4.74 -23.08 -2.52
N MET A 158 5.46 -24.11 -3.01
CA MET A 158 5.19 -24.74 -4.32
C MET A 158 4.97 -26.25 -4.22
N GLN A 159 4.20 -26.70 -3.22
CA GLN A 159 3.85 -28.11 -3.07
C GLN A 159 2.37 -28.34 -3.41
N THR A 160 2.15 -28.84 -4.63
CA THR A 160 1.02 -29.67 -5.09
C THR A 160 -0.15 -29.04 -5.87
N ASN A 161 -0.33 -27.72 -5.93
CA ASN A 161 -1.37 -27.12 -6.79
C ASN A 161 -0.82 -25.99 -7.69
N ALA A 162 -1.04 -26.10 -9.00
CA ALA A 162 -0.64 -25.09 -9.98
C ALA A 162 -1.28 -23.70 -9.72
N LYS A 163 -2.33 -23.64 -8.88
CA LYS A 163 -2.95 -22.39 -8.46
C LYS A 163 -2.08 -21.57 -7.49
N ASP A 164 -1.38 -22.22 -6.57
CA ASP A 164 -0.59 -21.55 -5.54
C ASP A 164 0.66 -20.92 -6.16
N PHE A 165 1.22 -21.58 -7.19
CA PHE A 165 2.35 -21.08 -7.96
C PHE A 165 2.08 -19.72 -8.63
N LYS A 166 0.86 -19.54 -9.18
CA LYS A 166 0.45 -18.29 -9.86
C LYS A 166 0.36 -17.08 -8.94
N GLN A 167 0.34 -17.30 -7.62
CA GLN A 167 0.37 -16.21 -6.64
C GLN A 167 1.75 -15.53 -6.56
N TYR A 168 2.82 -16.24 -6.94
CA TYR A 168 4.20 -15.76 -6.79
C TYR A 168 4.88 -15.48 -8.13
N VAL A 169 4.39 -16.10 -9.20
CA VAL A 169 5.02 -16.06 -10.51
C VAL A 169 3.99 -15.77 -11.60
N ASN A 170 4.30 -14.83 -12.47
CA ASN A 170 3.55 -14.58 -13.69
C ASN A 170 3.79 -15.72 -14.70
N THR A 171 2.87 -16.69 -14.75
CA THR A 171 2.97 -17.87 -15.62
C THR A 171 2.87 -17.56 -17.12
N ASP A 172 2.45 -16.35 -17.48
CA ASP A 172 2.33 -15.93 -18.88
C ASP A 172 3.62 -15.26 -19.40
N SER A 173 4.62 -15.11 -18.52
CA SER A 173 5.98 -14.64 -18.83
C SER A 173 6.98 -15.80 -18.91
N ASP A 174 8.26 -15.50 -19.21
CA ASP A 174 9.34 -16.50 -19.17
C ASP A 174 9.47 -17.18 -17.78
N ALA A 175 9.08 -16.50 -16.70
CA ALA A 175 9.08 -17.11 -15.36
C ALA A 175 8.09 -18.26 -15.22
N GLY A 176 7.14 -18.42 -16.15
CA GLY A 176 6.31 -19.62 -16.26
C GLY A 176 7.11 -20.93 -16.35
N ASP A 177 8.37 -20.88 -16.82
CA ASP A 177 9.27 -22.04 -16.82
C ASP A 177 9.58 -22.58 -15.41
N LEU A 178 9.40 -21.75 -14.38
CA LEU A 178 9.57 -22.15 -12.98
C LEU A 178 8.40 -23.01 -12.46
N ALA A 179 7.25 -23.06 -13.17
CA ALA A 179 6.03 -23.76 -12.73
C ALA A 179 6.19 -25.29 -12.57
N GLY A 180 7.25 -25.88 -13.16
CA GLY A 180 7.56 -27.29 -13.02
C GLY A 180 8.27 -27.67 -11.71
N LEU A 181 8.64 -26.69 -10.89
CA LEU A 181 9.44 -26.90 -9.69
C LEU A 181 8.54 -27.19 -8.48
N SER A 182 8.67 -28.39 -7.91
CA SER A 182 7.92 -28.79 -6.72
C SER A 182 8.81 -28.67 -5.47
N VAL A 183 8.81 -27.50 -4.83
CA VAL A 183 9.64 -27.21 -3.65
C VAL A 183 8.90 -26.43 -2.57
N GLN A 184 9.39 -26.52 -1.34
CA GLN A 184 8.88 -25.68 -0.24
C GLN A 184 9.43 -24.25 -0.31
N LYS A 185 10.71 -24.11 -0.67
CA LYS A 185 11.39 -22.83 -0.89
C LYS A 185 12.12 -22.90 -2.22
N LEU A 186 11.84 -21.93 -3.08
CA LEU A 186 12.60 -21.70 -4.30
C LEU A 186 13.46 -20.46 -4.07
N TYR A 187 14.75 -20.67 -3.86
CA TYR A 187 15.70 -19.58 -3.63
C TYR A 187 16.09 -18.94 -4.96
N LEU A 188 16.10 -17.61 -5.02
CA LEU A 188 16.67 -16.82 -6.10
C LEU A 188 17.92 -16.14 -5.54
N GLU A 189 19.09 -16.61 -5.97
CA GLU A 189 20.36 -16.15 -5.40
C GLU A 189 20.93 -14.97 -6.20
N LYS A 190 20.84 -15.02 -7.53
CA LYS A 190 21.33 -13.97 -8.41
C LYS A 190 20.40 -13.70 -9.58
N VAL A 191 20.40 -12.45 -10.03
CA VAL A 191 19.87 -12.02 -11.32
C VAL A 191 21.01 -11.34 -12.09
N GLY A 192 21.39 -11.96 -13.21
CA GLY A 192 22.56 -11.53 -13.99
C GLY A 192 23.85 -11.67 -13.19
N LYS A 193 24.47 -10.54 -12.85
CA LYS A 193 25.72 -10.50 -12.06
C LYS A 193 25.51 -10.07 -10.61
N ALA A 194 24.30 -9.67 -10.25
CA ALA A 194 23.98 -9.16 -8.92
C ALA A 194 23.42 -10.30 -8.04
N SER A 195 23.94 -10.42 -6.83
CA SER A 195 23.28 -11.19 -5.78
C SER A 195 22.10 -10.41 -5.22
N LEU A 196 21.05 -11.10 -4.78
CA LEU A 196 19.91 -10.46 -4.15
C LEU A 196 20.27 -9.98 -2.73
N THR A 197 19.90 -8.75 -2.42
CA THR A 197 20.10 -8.07 -1.13
C THR A 197 18.93 -7.13 -0.86
N GLU A 198 18.85 -6.58 0.35
CA GLU A 198 17.86 -5.56 0.70
C GLU A 198 17.90 -4.34 -0.24
N ASP A 199 19.10 -3.96 -0.72
CA ASP A 199 19.27 -2.84 -1.65
C ASP A 199 18.65 -3.04 -3.04
N ASN A 200 18.33 -4.27 -3.45
CA ASN A 200 17.85 -4.57 -4.80
C ASN A 200 16.59 -5.46 -4.85
N VAL A 201 15.90 -5.59 -3.72
CA VAL A 201 14.60 -6.23 -3.61
C VAL A 201 13.66 -5.31 -2.83
N THR A 202 12.52 -4.96 -3.42
CA THR A 202 11.51 -4.12 -2.74
C THR A 202 10.90 -4.84 -1.54
N GLU A 203 10.21 -4.10 -0.68
CA GLU A 203 9.45 -4.68 0.45
C GLU A 203 8.42 -5.70 -0.02
N SER A 204 7.81 -5.48 -1.20
CA SER A 204 6.89 -6.42 -1.83
C SER A 204 7.58 -7.63 -2.49
N GLY A 205 8.91 -7.72 -2.40
CA GLY A 205 9.69 -8.85 -2.90
C GLY A 205 9.89 -8.85 -4.41
N ILE A 206 9.99 -7.67 -5.04
CA ILE A 206 10.30 -7.49 -6.47
C ILE A 206 11.79 -7.15 -6.62
N VAL A 207 12.49 -7.80 -7.56
CA VAL A 207 13.88 -7.44 -7.90
C VAL A 207 13.90 -6.12 -8.69
N THR A 208 14.66 -5.14 -8.21
CA THR A 208 14.73 -3.79 -8.81
C THR A 208 15.96 -3.59 -9.71
N GLY A 209 15.97 -2.48 -10.45
CA GLY A 209 17.13 -2.07 -11.26
C GLY A 209 17.34 -2.86 -12.55
N LEU A 210 16.35 -3.65 -12.97
CA LEU A 210 16.39 -4.38 -14.23
C LEU A 210 15.98 -3.46 -15.38
N LYS A 211 16.59 -3.65 -16.54
CA LYS A 211 16.29 -2.85 -17.73
C LYS A 211 15.18 -3.48 -18.54
N LYS A 212 14.27 -2.64 -19.04
CA LYS A 212 13.17 -3.03 -19.94
C LYS A 212 13.67 -3.98 -21.03
N ASN A 213 13.05 -5.15 -21.14
CA ASN A 213 13.31 -6.18 -22.16
C ASN A 213 14.71 -6.80 -22.16
N GLU A 214 15.55 -6.54 -21.16
CA GLU A 214 16.84 -7.20 -21.02
C GLU A 214 16.66 -8.63 -20.45
N GLN A 215 17.46 -9.57 -20.94
CA GLN A 215 17.47 -10.95 -20.46
C GLN A 215 18.54 -11.15 -19.39
N TYR A 216 18.17 -11.84 -18.32
CA TYR A 216 19.05 -12.14 -17.20
C TYR A 216 19.11 -13.63 -16.94
N VAL A 217 20.35 -14.13 -16.76
CA VAL A 217 20.55 -15.46 -16.17
C VAL A 217 20.23 -15.35 -14.69
N CYS A 218 19.18 -16.05 -14.26
CA CYS A 218 18.69 -16.07 -12.90
C CYS A 218 19.10 -17.39 -12.23
N GLU A 219 19.87 -17.31 -11.16
CA GLU A 219 20.38 -18.47 -10.42
C GLU A 219 19.38 -18.89 -9.34
N PHE A 220 18.77 -20.05 -9.52
CA PHE A 220 17.80 -20.61 -8.58
C PHE A 220 18.34 -21.86 -7.86
N TYR A 221 17.86 -22.08 -6.63
CA TYR A 221 18.15 -23.29 -5.87
C TYR A 221 16.87 -24.00 -5.41
N THR A 222 16.83 -25.31 -5.65
CA THR A 222 15.82 -26.23 -5.10
C THR A 222 16.48 -27.13 -4.06
N GLY A 223 16.36 -26.77 -2.79
CA GLY A 223 17.24 -27.33 -1.75
C GLY A 223 18.70 -26.96 -2.05
N THR A 224 19.57 -27.95 -2.24
CA THR A 224 20.99 -27.71 -2.59
C THR A 224 21.29 -27.84 -4.10
N TYR A 225 20.26 -28.06 -4.93
CA TYR A 225 20.43 -28.24 -6.37
C TYR A 225 20.36 -26.88 -7.08
N PHE A 226 21.47 -26.52 -7.72
CA PHE A 226 21.58 -25.34 -8.58
C PHE A 226 20.90 -25.56 -9.92
N GLN A 227 20.24 -24.51 -10.40
CA GLN A 227 19.62 -24.43 -11.72
C GLN A 227 19.60 -22.96 -12.16
N ASP A 228 19.74 -22.71 -13.45
CA ASP A 228 19.64 -21.37 -14.02
C ASP A 228 18.52 -21.29 -15.05
N TYR A 229 17.89 -20.12 -15.11
CA TYR A 229 16.84 -19.80 -16.08
C TYR A 229 17.20 -18.48 -16.74
N MET A 230 17.00 -18.38 -18.05
CA MET A 230 17.08 -17.09 -18.74
C MET A 230 15.70 -16.46 -18.68
N LEU A 231 15.56 -15.38 -17.91
CA LEU A 231 14.29 -14.66 -17.76
C LEU A 231 14.41 -13.25 -18.32
N THR A 232 13.39 -12.79 -19.03
CA THR A 232 13.34 -11.43 -19.58
C THR A 232 12.67 -10.48 -18.58
N ALA A 233 13.23 -9.29 -18.36
CA ALA A 233 12.61 -8.22 -17.59
C ALA A 233 11.56 -7.47 -18.44
N ASN A 234 10.47 -8.17 -18.79
CA ASN A 234 9.42 -7.68 -19.68
C ASN A 234 8.05 -7.54 -19.00
N GLN A 235 8.02 -7.50 -17.67
CA GLN A 235 6.80 -7.28 -16.90
C GLN A 235 6.88 -5.93 -16.17
N HIS A 236 6.15 -4.92 -16.63
CA HIS A 236 5.92 -3.70 -15.85
C HIS A 236 5.07 -4.08 -14.64
N THR A 237 5.63 -3.90 -13.44
CA THR A 237 5.13 -4.55 -12.22
C THR A 237 4.62 -3.54 -11.22
N PHE A 238 3.43 -3.82 -10.70
CA PHE A 238 2.72 -2.98 -9.75
C PHE A 238 2.33 -3.80 -8.53
N THR A 239 2.51 -3.25 -7.33
CA THR A 239 2.06 -3.88 -6.07
C THR A 239 1.10 -2.98 -5.33
N GLU A 240 0.25 -3.53 -4.47
CA GLU A 240 -0.63 -2.69 -3.64
C GLU A 240 0.17 -1.67 -2.82
N PHE A 241 -0.40 -0.48 -2.65
CA PHE A 241 0.23 0.60 -1.89
C PHE A 241 -0.74 1.24 -0.89
N GLU A 242 -1.80 1.88 -1.38
CA GLU A 242 -2.80 2.57 -0.56
C GLU A 242 -4.19 2.32 -1.15
N ASP A 243 -5.21 2.14 -0.32
CA ASP A 243 -6.56 1.75 -0.74
C ASP A 243 -7.58 2.81 -0.27
N PHE A 244 -8.36 3.32 -1.22
CA PHE A 244 -9.34 4.37 -0.97
C PHE A 244 -10.73 4.00 -1.50
N GLU A 245 -11.69 3.87 -0.59
CA GLU A 245 -13.09 3.66 -0.96
C GLU A 245 -13.78 5.01 -1.26
N CYS A 246 -14.25 5.17 -2.50
CA CYS A 246 -14.96 6.36 -2.96
C CYS A 246 -16.41 6.05 -3.35
N HIS A 247 -17.29 7.06 -3.32
CA HIS A 247 -18.71 6.91 -3.66
C HIS A 247 -19.22 7.85 -4.76
N GLY A 248 -18.41 8.79 -5.22
CA GLY A 248 -18.81 9.83 -6.17
C GLY A 248 -19.03 9.29 -7.58
N TYR A 249 -20.22 9.49 -8.13
CA TYR A 249 -20.51 9.25 -9.54
C TYR A 249 -21.70 10.08 -10.05
N ASP A 250 -21.71 10.34 -11.36
CA ASP A 250 -22.75 11.09 -12.04
C ASP A 250 -23.39 10.29 -13.18
N PHE A 251 -24.73 10.34 -13.27
CA PHE A 251 -25.45 9.82 -14.44
C PHE A 251 -25.34 10.77 -15.64
N LEU A 252 -24.76 10.26 -16.73
CA LEU A 252 -24.51 11.06 -17.94
C LEU A 252 -25.67 11.04 -18.95
N HIS A 253 -26.86 10.58 -18.53
CA HIS A 253 -28.03 10.38 -19.41
C HIS A 253 -27.71 9.52 -20.65
N SER A 254 -26.85 8.51 -20.47
CA SER A 254 -26.40 7.56 -21.49
C SER A 254 -26.39 6.14 -20.92
N ASN A 255 -25.80 5.18 -21.65
CA ASN A 255 -25.53 3.79 -21.24
C ASN A 255 -24.41 3.65 -20.18
N CYS A 256 -24.00 4.74 -19.54
CA CYS A 256 -22.84 4.79 -18.65
C CYS A 256 -22.97 5.90 -17.59
N ILE A 257 -22.06 5.87 -16.63
CA ILE A 257 -21.87 6.88 -15.58
C ILE A 257 -20.44 7.44 -15.65
N SER A 258 -20.25 8.65 -15.10
CA SER A 258 -18.92 9.15 -14.74
C SER A 258 -18.63 8.74 -13.31
N VAL A 259 -17.48 8.12 -13.05
CA VAL A 259 -16.94 7.96 -11.70
C VAL A 259 -16.11 9.20 -11.39
N ASP A 260 -16.27 9.76 -10.20
CA ASP A 260 -15.54 10.95 -9.80
C ASP A 260 -14.08 10.61 -9.50
N ILE A 261 -13.18 11.48 -9.94
CA ILE A 261 -11.77 11.44 -9.58
C ILE A 261 -11.63 12.34 -8.36
N PRO A 262 -11.29 11.83 -7.17
CA PRO A 262 -11.13 12.66 -5.98
C PRO A 262 -10.10 13.78 -6.17
N GLU A 263 -10.39 14.96 -5.63
CA GLU A 263 -9.52 16.14 -5.81
C GLU A 263 -8.17 16.02 -5.11
N TRP A 264 -8.05 15.15 -4.11
CA TRP A 264 -6.83 14.88 -3.36
C TRP A 264 -5.95 13.78 -3.98
N LEU A 265 -6.35 13.17 -5.11
CA LEU A 265 -5.47 12.21 -5.78
C LEU A 265 -4.20 12.90 -6.28
N CYS A 266 -3.05 12.33 -5.95
CA CYS A 266 -1.75 12.75 -6.48
C CYS A 266 -1.33 11.88 -7.67
N SER A 267 -0.26 12.26 -8.36
CA SER A 267 0.31 11.43 -9.43
C SER A 267 0.63 10.01 -8.95
N GLY A 268 0.27 9.02 -9.76
CA GLY A 268 0.38 7.62 -9.38
C GLY A 268 -0.30 6.66 -10.35
N TYR A 269 -0.17 5.36 -10.06
CA TYR A 269 -0.94 4.32 -10.73
C TYR A 269 -2.11 3.90 -9.85
N TYR A 270 -3.29 3.76 -10.45
CA TYR A 270 -4.52 3.43 -9.76
C TYR A 270 -5.20 2.25 -10.44
N TYR A 271 -5.66 1.31 -9.63
CA TYR A 271 -6.32 0.10 -10.09
C TYR A 271 -7.76 0.04 -9.59
N LEU A 272 -8.66 0.66 -10.35
CA LEU A 272 -10.03 0.86 -9.96
C LEU A 272 -10.80 -0.47 -9.91
N ASN A 273 -11.36 -0.77 -8.75
CA ASN A 273 -12.12 -1.99 -8.44
C ASN A 273 -11.37 -3.30 -8.77
N GLY A 274 -10.05 -3.26 -8.90
CA GLY A 274 -9.26 -4.40 -9.34
C GLY A 274 -9.54 -4.85 -10.78
N GLU A 275 -10.03 -3.94 -11.64
CA GLU A 275 -10.42 -4.23 -13.03
C GLU A 275 -9.81 -3.25 -14.05
N ALA A 276 -9.41 -2.05 -13.65
CA ALA A 276 -8.97 -1.00 -14.58
C ALA A 276 -7.76 -0.24 -14.08
N LEU A 277 -6.60 -0.48 -14.70
CA LEU A 277 -5.35 0.18 -14.39
C LEU A 277 -5.22 1.45 -15.23
N PHE A 278 -4.92 2.57 -14.59
CA PHE A 278 -4.59 3.82 -15.25
C PHE A 278 -3.48 4.58 -14.50
N ARG A 279 -2.82 5.48 -15.21
CA ARG A 279 -1.86 6.43 -14.66
C ARG A 279 -2.57 7.77 -14.48
N PHE A 280 -2.60 8.28 -13.27
CA PHE A 280 -3.04 9.64 -12.99
C PHE A 280 -1.82 10.58 -12.94
N VAL A 281 -1.92 11.72 -13.61
CA VAL A 281 -0.92 12.80 -13.56
C VAL A 281 -1.64 14.02 -13.04
N ASP A 282 -1.24 14.45 -11.85
CA ASP A 282 -1.78 15.64 -11.24
C ASP A 282 -1.27 16.91 -11.94
N ASP A 283 -2.02 18.00 -11.82
CA ASP A 283 -1.74 19.26 -12.54
C ASP A 283 -0.33 19.79 -12.25
N GLU A 284 0.19 19.55 -11.04
CA GLU A 284 1.55 19.93 -10.63
C GLU A 284 2.64 19.20 -11.43
N ASP A 285 2.37 17.98 -11.90
CA ASP A 285 3.33 17.11 -12.58
C ASP A 285 3.19 17.11 -14.11
N VAL A 286 2.13 17.73 -14.65
CA VAL A 286 1.84 17.73 -16.10
C VAL A 286 3.01 18.27 -16.92
N GLU A 287 3.71 19.30 -16.44
CA GLU A 287 4.87 19.89 -17.15
C GLU A 287 6.12 19.00 -17.09
N ALA A 288 6.31 18.25 -16.00
CA ALA A 288 7.44 17.36 -15.81
C ALA A 288 7.26 16.03 -16.55
N TYR A 289 6.00 15.60 -16.72
CA TYR A 289 5.66 14.34 -17.35
C TYR A 289 6.06 14.27 -18.84
N ASN A 290 6.83 13.23 -19.19
CA ASN A 290 7.44 13.04 -20.49
C ASN A 290 6.54 12.34 -21.53
N GLY A 291 5.31 11.96 -21.15
CA GLY A 291 4.33 11.30 -22.02
C GLY A 291 4.53 9.79 -22.23
N MET A 292 5.54 9.18 -21.59
CA MET A 292 5.84 7.75 -21.72
C MET A 292 5.09 6.93 -20.67
N PRO A 293 4.86 5.62 -20.93
CA PRO A 293 4.24 4.74 -19.94
C PRO A 293 4.96 4.75 -18.60
N TYR A 294 6.29 4.63 -18.61
CA TYR A 294 7.15 4.87 -17.45
C TYR A 294 7.94 6.16 -17.65
N ASP A 295 7.89 7.04 -16.65
CA ASP A 295 8.66 8.28 -16.61
C ASP A 295 9.47 8.36 -15.33
N GLU A 296 10.79 8.43 -15.47
CA GLU A 296 11.74 8.56 -14.37
C GLU A 296 11.77 9.97 -13.74
N ASN A 297 11.14 10.97 -14.37
CA ASN A 297 11.07 12.33 -13.84
C ASN A 297 9.95 12.53 -12.82
N ILE A 298 8.99 11.58 -12.74
CA ILE A 298 7.90 11.60 -11.78
C ILE A 298 8.15 10.48 -10.77
N ASP A 299 8.09 10.81 -9.48
CA ASP A 299 8.05 9.80 -8.44
C ASP A 299 6.62 9.32 -8.25
N TRP A 300 6.30 8.18 -8.86
CA TRP A 300 4.95 7.59 -8.83
C TRP A 300 4.56 7.01 -7.46
N ASN A 301 5.50 6.94 -6.52
CA ASN A 301 5.39 6.19 -5.28
C ASN A 301 5.44 7.09 -4.02
N VAL A 302 5.27 8.41 -4.16
CA VAL A 302 5.19 9.34 -3.02
C VAL A 302 3.94 9.02 -2.20
N PRO A 303 4.02 8.57 -0.93
CA PRO A 303 2.84 8.24 -0.13
C PRO A 303 1.83 9.39 -0.07
N LEU A 304 0.54 9.05 -0.18
CA LEU A 304 -0.55 10.01 -0.06
C LEU A 304 -1.06 10.04 1.39
N LEU A 305 -1.04 8.88 2.06
CA LEU A 305 -1.19 8.77 3.50
C LEU A 305 0.10 9.22 4.18
N GLN A 306 -0.04 9.97 5.29
CA GLN A 306 1.09 10.28 6.15
C GLN A 306 1.09 9.35 7.34
N TYR A 307 2.28 8.94 7.76
CA TYR A 307 2.49 7.99 8.84
C TYR A 307 3.38 8.57 9.92
N ASP A 308 3.13 8.20 11.18
CA ASP A 308 4.07 8.45 12.27
C ASP A 308 5.30 7.54 12.20
N GLU A 309 6.24 7.71 13.14
CA GLU A 309 7.45 6.89 13.24
C GLU A 309 7.20 5.39 13.50
N TYR A 310 5.98 5.02 13.89
CA TYR A 310 5.55 3.64 14.16
C TYR A 310 4.75 3.03 12.99
N GLY A 311 4.56 3.78 11.89
CA GLY A 311 3.82 3.33 10.72
C GLY A 311 2.29 3.39 10.89
N LYS A 312 1.78 4.17 11.85
CA LYS A 312 0.34 4.44 11.99
C LYS A 312 -0.02 5.66 11.13
N VAL A 313 -1.13 5.58 10.40
CA VAL A 313 -1.66 6.70 9.61
C VAL A 313 -2.05 7.85 10.53
N ILE A 314 -1.50 9.03 10.28
CA ILE A 314 -1.81 10.29 10.97
C ILE A 314 -2.57 11.28 10.09
N TYR A 315 -2.54 11.10 8.76
CA TYR A 315 -3.33 11.90 7.83
C TYR A 315 -3.80 11.02 6.66
N ASP A 316 -5.09 11.12 6.35
CA ASP A 316 -5.76 10.44 5.25
C ASP A 316 -6.71 11.44 4.57
N PRO A 317 -6.35 12.02 3.42
CA PRO A 317 -7.19 13.03 2.75
C PRO A 317 -8.47 12.42 2.15
N SER A 318 -8.62 11.09 2.09
CA SER A 318 -9.91 10.49 1.76
C SER A 318 -10.91 10.56 2.92
N LYS A 319 -10.43 10.89 4.13
CA LYS A 319 -11.22 11.05 5.34
C LYS A 319 -10.92 12.41 5.98
N PRO A 320 -11.29 13.53 5.32
CA PRO A 320 -11.01 14.85 5.85
C PRO A 320 -11.65 15.00 7.23
N GLU A 321 -10.83 15.31 8.22
CA GLU A 321 -11.29 15.70 9.55
C GLU A 321 -11.69 17.18 9.50
N PHE A 322 -12.83 17.51 10.10
CA PHE A 322 -13.31 18.89 10.16
C PHE A 322 -13.29 19.37 11.60
N ASN A 323 -12.80 20.59 11.82
CA ASN A 323 -12.85 21.22 13.14
C ASN A 323 -14.31 21.61 13.51
N GLU A 324 -14.52 22.11 14.73
CA GLU A 324 -15.86 22.52 15.21
C GLU A 324 -16.50 23.65 14.38
N GLU A 325 -15.70 24.37 13.59
CA GLU A 325 -16.12 25.44 12.69
C GLU A 325 -16.45 24.93 11.27
N GLY A 326 -16.19 23.64 10.98
CA GLY A 326 -16.46 23.00 9.70
C GLY A 326 -15.38 23.22 8.65
N GLU A 327 -14.16 23.61 9.06
CA GLU A 327 -12.99 23.72 8.20
C GLU A 327 -12.18 22.41 8.23
N GLU A 328 -11.64 22.01 7.07
CA GLU A 328 -10.79 20.83 6.94
C GLU A 328 -9.49 21.05 7.71
N VAL A 329 -9.11 20.09 8.54
CA VAL A 329 -7.88 20.14 9.35
C VAL A 329 -6.70 19.77 8.46
N ASP A 330 -5.96 20.77 8.01
CA ASP A 330 -4.71 20.58 7.26
C ASP A 330 -3.59 20.07 8.19
N ALA A 331 -2.80 19.11 7.71
CA ALA A 331 -1.65 18.55 8.45
C ALA A 331 -0.54 19.59 8.75
N GLU A 332 -0.54 20.74 8.06
CA GLU A 332 0.41 21.83 8.31
C GLU A 332 -0.04 22.80 9.43
N ASP A 333 -1.33 22.79 9.81
CA ASP A 333 -1.90 23.66 10.86
C ASP A 333 -2.10 22.94 12.20
N THR A 334 -1.60 21.71 12.35
CA THR A 334 -1.33 21.13 13.67
C THR A 334 -0.14 21.87 14.30
N GLU A 335 -0.42 22.98 15.00
CA GLU A 335 0.41 23.36 16.15
C GLU A 335 0.59 22.09 16.99
N GLU A 336 1.86 21.72 17.25
CA GLU A 336 2.28 20.54 17.98
C GLU A 336 1.41 20.32 19.23
N LEU A 337 0.31 19.57 19.09
CA LEU A 337 -0.33 18.91 20.20
C LEU A 337 0.64 17.77 20.55
N GLU A 338 1.56 18.07 21.47
CA GLU A 338 2.48 17.11 22.05
C GLU A 338 1.66 15.99 22.74
N GLU A 339 1.26 14.99 21.96
CA GLU A 339 0.81 13.71 22.48
C GLU A 339 2.06 12.97 22.97
N GLU A 340 2.36 13.04 24.28
CA GLU A 340 3.51 12.33 24.83
C GLU A 340 3.34 10.81 24.62
N VAL A 341 4.23 10.26 23.79
CA VAL A 341 4.38 8.84 23.44
C VAL A 341 4.62 7.98 24.71
N PRO A 342 4.00 6.79 24.81
CA PRO A 342 3.88 6.02 26.06
C PRO A 342 5.20 5.47 26.62
N GLU A 343 5.43 5.69 27.92
CA GLU A 343 6.45 4.93 28.68
C GLU A 343 6.02 3.48 28.91
N VAL A 344 6.94 2.55 28.62
CA VAL A 344 6.81 1.11 28.89
C VAL A 344 6.76 0.88 30.41
N ALA A 345 5.57 0.58 30.96
CA ALA A 345 5.40 0.24 32.37
C ALA A 345 6.03 -1.13 32.73
N SER A 346 7.33 -1.14 32.98
CA SER A 346 8.06 -2.22 33.64
C SER A 346 8.20 -2.07 35.17
N PRO A 347 7.57 -1.06 35.81
CA PRO A 347 7.08 -1.20 37.18
C PRO A 347 5.55 -1.29 37.24
N SER A 348 5.01 -1.74 38.38
CA SER A 348 3.57 -1.66 38.69
C SER A 348 3.05 -0.22 38.88
N THR A 349 3.89 0.77 38.57
CA THR A 349 3.67 2.20 38.76
C THR A 349 4.29 2.97 37.58
N ALA A 350 3.66 4.05 37.14
CA ALA A 350 4.22 5.04 36.22
C ALA A 350 4.17 6.43 36.87
N GLU A 351 5.18 7.25 36.68
CA GLU A 351 5.24 8.62 37.22
C GLU A 351 5.66 9.58 36.11
N TRP A 352 4.95 10.68 35.96
CA TRP A 352 5.30 11.71 34.98
C TRP A 352 4.92 13.10 35.51
N LYS A 353 5.35 14.13 34.78
CA LYS A 353 5.09 15.53 35.12
C LYS A 353 4.42 16.22 33.95
N TYR A 354 3.64 17.25 34.25
CA TYR A 354 2.98 18.09 33.26
C TYR A 354 3.01 19.54 33.73
N THR A 355 3.05 20.50 32.82
CA THR A 355 2.98 21.92 33.18
C THR A 355 1.62 22.47 32.78
N ILE A 356 0.85 22.94 33.77
CA ILE A 356 -0.43 23.64 33.50
C ILE A 356 -0.10 25.13 33.30
N ASP A 357 -0.40 25.66 32.12
CA ASP A 357 0.02 27.02 31.74
C ASP A 357 -0.95 28.14 32.14
N SER A 358 -2.18 27.79 32.54
CA SER A 358 -3.21 28.74 32.96
C SER A 358 -3.97 28.28 34.19
N THR A 359 -4.90 29.11 34.67
CA THR A 359 -5.83 28.76 35.76
C THR A 359 -7.20 28.32 35.25
N ASP A 360 -7.31 28.06 33.94
CA ASP A 360 -8.56 27.61 33.33
C ASP A 360 -8.89 26.16 33.76
N PRO A 361 -10.13 25.69 33.55
CA PRO A 361 -10.48 24.31 33.85
C PRO A 361 -9.54 23.33 33.15
N PHE A 362 -9.11 22.30 33.87
CA PHE A 362 -8.17 21.29 33.39
C PHE A 362 -8.75 19.90 33.56
N CYS A 363 -8.66 19.09 32.51
CA CYS A 363 -9.06 17.69 32.51
C CYS A 363 -7.88 16.81 32.10
N ALA A 364 -7.70 15.68 32.78
CA ALA A 364 -6.85 14.59 32.33
C ALA A 364 -7.65 13.28 32.29
N VAL A 365 -7.62 12.59 31.15
CA VAL A 365 -8.27 11.29 30.95
C VAL A 365 -7.19 10.24 30.72
N ILE A 366 -7.10 9.25 31.61
CA ILE A 366 -6.17 8.14 31.51
C ILE A 366 -6.95 6.90 31.09
N LYS A 367 -6.66 6.36 29.91
CA LYS A 367 -7.29 5.12 29.40
C LYS A 367 -6.32 3.95 29.51
N LEU A 368 -6.77 2.85 30.11
CA LEU A 368 -5.97 1.66 30.35
C LEU A 368 -6.44 0.49 29.49
N THR A 369 -5.53 -0.40 29.10
CA THR A 369 -5.94 -1.66 28.46
C THR A 369 -6.70 -2.56 29.44
N PRO A 370 -7.81 -3.20 29.02
CA PRO A 370 -8.53 -4.16 29.86
C PRO A 370 -7.67 -5.37 30.23
N LEU A 371 -7.70 -5.77 31.50
CA LEU A 371 -7.00 -6.97 31.97
C LEU A 371 -7.87 -7.77 32.94
N GLU A 372 -8.15 -9.04 32.59
CA GLU A 372 -8.97 -9.92 33.42
C GLU A 372 -8.31 -10.20 34.78
N ASN A 373 -9.07 -10.02 35.87
CA ASN A 373 -8.64 -10.25 37.26
C ASN A 373 -7.60 -9.26 37.81
N ALA A 374 -7.38 -8.10 37.17
CA ALA A 374 -6.63 -6.99 37.76
C ALA A 374 -7.50 -6.21 38.75
N GLY A 375 -6.90 -5.70 39.84
CA GLY A 375 -7.55 -4.68 40.68
C GLY A 375 -7.57 -3.33 39.95
N PRO A 376 -8.38 -2.34 40.40
CA PRO A 376 -8.43 -1.02 39.77
C PRO A 376 -7.07 -0.31 39.89
N ALA A 377 -6.68 0.41 38.84
CA ALA A 377 -5.57 1.35 38.89
C ALA A 377 -5.94 2.57 39.73
N THR A 378 -4.95 3.29 40.23
CA THR A 378 -5.17 4.51 41.02
C THR A 378 -4.21 5.58 40.55
N LEU A 379 -4.75 6.75 40.20
CA LEU A 379 -3.99 7.95 39.92
C LEU A 379 -3.80 8.74 41.21
N MET A 380 -2.57 9.16 41.48
CA MET A 380 -2.23 10.22 42.42
C MET A 380 -1.79 11.44 41.61
N PHE A 381 -2.51 12.54 41.75
CA PHE A 381 -2.16 13.83 41.15
C PHE A 381 -1.67 14.78 42.23
N THR A 382 -0.57 15.48 42.00
CA THR A 382 -0.03 16.52 42.89
C THR A 382 0.10 17.82 42.12
N ASP A 383 -0.59 18.88 42.53
CA ASP A 383 -0.49 20.19 41.88
C ASP A 383 0.82 20.92 42.22
N SER A 384 1.04 22.09 41.60
CA SER A 384 2.26 22.89 41.77
C SER A 384 2.42 23.51 43.17
N GLU A 385 1.35 23.55 43.97
CA GLU A 385 1.36 23.98 45.37
C GLU A 385 1.56 22.81 46.35
N GLY A 386 1.52 21.58 45.85
CA GLY A 386 1.71 20.34 46.61
C GLY A 386 0.42 19.74 47.19
N ASN A 387 -0.76 20.17 46.71
CA ASN A 387 -2.02 19.51 47.05
C ASN A 387 -2.16 18.20 46.26
N VAL A 388 -2.67 17.15 46.91
CA VAL A 388 -2.73 15.80 46.34
C VAL A 388 -4.18 15.35 46.18
N GLU A 389 -4.53 14.87 44.99
CA GLU A 389 -5.78 14.18 44.69
C GLU A 389 -5.52 12.71 44.32
N MET A 390 -6.46 11.84 44.67
CA MET A 390 -6.38 10.41 44.38
C MET A 390 -7.67 9.94 43.71
N ILE A 391 -7.56 9.29 42.56
CA ILE A 391 -8.70 8.88 41.74
C ILE A 391 -8.53 7.41 41.35
N GLU A 392 -9.53 6.60 41.67
CA GLU A 392 -9.57 5.18 41.32
C GLU A 392 -10.20 5.00 39.93
N GLU A 393 -9.65 4.06 39.17
CA GLU A 393 -10.15 3.68 37.86
C GLU A 393 -11.59 3.16 37.89
N LYS A 394 -12.36 3.56 36.87
CA LYS A 394 -13.67 3.02 36.57
C LYS A 394 -13.76 2.69 35.07
N ASP A 395 -14.20 1.48 34.74
CA ASP A 395 -14.43 1.04 33.36
C ASP A 395 -13.20 1.20 32.43
N ASN A 396 -11.99 0.97 32.95
CA ASN A 396 -10.71 1.16 32.24
C ASN A 396 -10.32 2.62 31.94
N GLU A 397 -10.94 3.56 32.66
CA GLU A 397 -10.66 4.98 32.54
C GLU A 397 -10.51 5.65 33.93
N ILE A 398 -9.62 6.64 34.03
CA ILE A 398 -9.53 7.57 35.16
C ILE A 398 -9.70 8.98 34.60
N THR A 399 -10.56 9.78 35.21
CA THR A 399 -10.79 11.18 34.82
C THR A 399 -10.49 12.09 36.00
N LEU A 400 -9.50 12.97 35.85
CA LEU A 400 -9.22 14.10 36.74
C LEU A 400 -9.89 15.34 36.15
N ASN A 401 -10.73 16.02 36.92
CA ASN A 401 -11.38 17.27 36.52
C ASN A 401 -11.12 18.34 37.58
N LEU A 402 -10.43 19.41 37.19
CA LEU A 402 -10.16 20.57 38.03
C LEU A 402 -10.96 21.76 37.48
N GLU A 403 -11.92 22.26 38.24
CA GLU A 403 -12.72 23.43 37.83
C GLU A 403 -11.90 24.73 37.81
N GLU A 404 -10.88 24.82 38.68
CA GLU A 404 -9.89 25.89 38.71
C GLU A 404 -8.51 25.25 38.90
N ALA A 405 -7.68 25.24 37.86
CA ALA A 405 -6.35 24.63 37.91
C ALA A 405 -5.30 25.57 38.54
N VAL A 406 -4.29 25.00 39.19
CA VAL A 406 -3.13 25.75 39.70
C VAL A 406 -2.04 25.71 38.64
N ALA A 407 -1.73 26.87 38.04
CA ALA A 407 -0.67 26.96 37.05
C ALA A 407 0.70 26.55 37.63
N GLY A 408 1.48 25.83 36.84
CA GLY A 408 2.81 25.32 37.21
C GLY A 408 2.98 23.82 36.97
N GLU A 409 4.18 23.32 37.30
CA GLU A 409 4.53 21.90 37.16
C GLU A 409 3.76 21.07 38.19
N CYS A 410 2.96 20.12 37.71
CA CYS A 410 2.25 19.13 38.50
C CYS A 410 2.83 17.73 38.24
N GLN A 411 2.56 16.79 39.14
CA GLN A 411 3.06 15.43 39.10
C GLN A 411 1.91 14.41 39.11
N PHE A 412 2.00 13.41 38.25
CA PHE A 412 1.09 12.29 38.19
C PHE A 412 1.85 11.01 38.57
N ALA A 413 1.19 10.14 39.34
CA ALA A 413 1.65 8.79 39.64
C ALA A 413 0.49 7.80 39.49
N LEU A 414 0.62 6.86 38.58
CA LEU A 414 -0.39 5.85 38.29
C LEU A 414 0.07 4.49 38.83
N GLU A 415 -0.69 3.91 39.74
CA GLU A 415 -0.36 2.63 40.39
C GLU A 415 -1.25 1.47 39.89
N ASN A 416 -0.77 0.24 40.10
CA ASN A 416 -1.45 -1.02 39.78
C ASN A 416 -1.69 -1.23 38.26
N ILE A 417 -0.68 -0.91 37.45
CA ILE A 417 -0.70 -1.03 35.98
C ILE A 417 0.09 -2.22 35.42
N SER A 418 0.50 -3.16 36.27
CA SER A 418 1.32 -4.31 35.84
C SER A 418 0.62 -5.13 34.75
N GLY A 419 1.25 -5.20 33.57
CA GLY A 419 0.70 -5.93 32.41
C GLY A 419 -0.40 -5.19 31.65
N ARG A 420 -0.58 -3.90 31.91
CA ARG A 420 -1.48 -2.99 31.18
C ARG A 420 -0.65 -1.93 30.48
N THR A 421 -1.11 -1.46 29.32
CA THR A 421 -0.64 -0.19 28.76
C THR A 421 -1.69 0.89 29.07
N PHE A 422 -1.25 2.14 29.08
CA PHE A 422 -2.14 3.28 29.27
C PHE A 422 -1.80 4.41 28.30
N SER A 423 -2.75 5.31 28.09
CA SER A 423 -2.61 6.57 27.37
C SER A 423 -3.21 7.68 28.22
N VAL A 424 -2.70 8.90 28.07
CA VAL A 424 -3.17 10.09 28.82
C VAL A 424 -3.55 11.17 27.82
N LEU A 425 -4.73 11.75 28.01
CA LEU A 425 -5.23 12.87 27.23
C LEU A 425 -5.44 14.05 28.17
N TYR A 426 -4.93 15.23 27.80
CA TYR A 426 -5.15 16.47 28.54
C TYR A 426 -6.10 17.39 27.77
N SER A 427 -6.90 18.16 28.49
CA SER A 427 -7.73 19.22 27.91
C SER A 427 -7.75 20.43 28.84
N THR A 428 -7.67 21.63 28.26
CA THR A 428 -7.79 22.92 28.95
C THR A 428 -8.96 23.69 28.34
N GLY A 429 -9.94 24.09 29.16
CA GLY A 429 -11.13 24.84 28.71
C GLY A 429 -12.48 24.17 29.03
N ASP A 430 -13.56 24.87 28.70
CA ASP A 430 -14.94 24.64 29.19
C ASP A 430 -15.63 23.31 28.76
N THR A 431 -14.94 22.36 28.13
CA THR A 431 -15.59 21.12 27.65
C THR A 431 -14.72 19.86 27.76
N TYR A 432 -14.70 19.27 28.96
CA TYR A 432 -15.11 17.87 29.15
C TYR A 432 -15.56 17.63 30.60
N TYR A 433 -16.87 17.74 30.87
CA TYR A 433 -17.46 17.12 32.05
C TYR A 433 -17.96 15.72 31.65
N GLY A 434 -17.33 14.69 32.21
CA GLY A 434 -17.74 13.29 32.10
C GLY A 434 -19.15 13.03 32.63
N PRO A 435 -19.62 11.77 32.54
CA PRO A 435 -21.02 11.41 32.32
C PRO A 435 -21.96 11.93 33.41
N GLU A 436 -23.10 12.49 32.98
CA GLU A 436 -24.23 12.87 33.85
C GLU A 436 -24.52 11.73 34.86
N GLU A 437 -24.44 12.06 36.14
CA GLU A 437 -24.99 11.21 37.19
C GLU A 437 -26.46 10.92 36.85
N VAL A 438 -26.79 9.64 36.84
CA VAL A 438 -28.15 9.11 36.79
C VAL A 438 -28.97 9.80 37.89
N LEU A 439 -29.75 10.81 37.50
CA LEU A 439 -30.84 11.32 38.31
C LEU A 439 -31.86 10.20 38.46
N MET A 440 -31.73 9.44 39.56
CA MET A 440 -32.80 8.56 40.02
C MET A 440 -34.08 9.39 40.17
N GLU A 441 -35.07 9.11 39.33
CA GLU A 441 -36.43 9.56 39.54
C GLU A 441 -36.87 9.19 40.97
N LYS A 442 -37.03 10.20 41.83
CA LYS A 442 -37.83 10.03 43.03
C LYS A 442 -39.28 9.86 42.61
N GLU A 443 -39.84 8.68 42.87
CA GLU A 443 -41.29 8.47 42.89
C GLU A 443 -41.97 9.56 43.74
N PRO A 444 -43.10 10.12 43.29
CA PRO A 444 -43.89 11.00 44.13
C PRO A 444 -44.64 10.17 45.18
N GLU A 445 -44.13 10.18 46.42
CA GLU A 445 -44.98 9.86 47.58
C GLU A 445 -46.11 10.90 47.67
N GLY A 446 -47.33 10.38 47.71
CA GLY A 446 -48.57 11.15 47.58
C GLY A 446 -48.94 12.01 48.79
N ASN A 447 -50.07 12.70 48.59
CA ASN A 447 -50.97 13.10 49.69
C ASN A 447 -51.78 11.89 50.17
#